data_AF-A0A5M8SMD1-F1
#
_entry.id   AF-A0A5M8SMD1-F1
#
_cell.length_a   1.000
_cell.length_b   1.000
_cell.length_c   1.000
_cell.angle_alpha   90.00
_cell.angle_beta   90.00
_cell.angle_gamma   90.00
#
_symmetry.space_group_name_H-M   'P 1'
#
loop_
_entity.id
_entity.type
_entity.pdbx_description
1 polymer ?
#
loop_
_entity_poly.entity_id
_entity_poly.type
_entity_poly.pdbx_seq_one_letter_code
_entity_poly.pdbx_strand_id
1 'polypeptide(L)'
;MNCGSIQRSCRISSARWRNSAKPSRRILPSTANSWISSAASSSTASPASPPDPSKIRKGASGLRRRPSCFSRNLSQPSRPSSPHPTAQEHLLPVKPKSWETYRVPPGKKVRLAKVPADATDLCDDKSTARKRLKHLRKQINALAETLAIENQRSLLVILQGMDASGKDGAVKKVFTGVNPQHCRVVSFKQPDREEREHDYLWRIYRALPAKGELGIFNRSQYEDVVTLHARGILTRKQAHLRLRQICDVERTWVENGIVLRKLFLHISRDEQTRRFQARLDTPEKHWKVQQSDFEDRRRWPAFQSAYEHILARTSTKEAPWYILPADHKWYRDLAVAEIVLSALHSMRPRIPMSRLDRTRLKL
;
A
#
# COMPACT_ATOMS: atom_id res chain seq x y z
N MET A 1 22.15 63.83 30.62
CA MET A 1 22.18 62.84 31.71
C MET A 1 22.32 61.46 31.08
N ASN A 2 23.43 60.77 31.37
CA ASN A 2 23.77 59.33 31.37
C ASN A 2 23.10 58.38 30.35
N CYS A 3 23.73 57.36 29.76
CA CYS A 3 25.04 56.71 29.87
C CYS A 3 25.13 55.79 28.63
N GLY A 4 26.25 55.68 27.92
CA GLY A 4 27.13 54.52 28.13
C GLY A 4 27.42 53.77 26.83
N SER A 5 28.55 54.11 26.22
CA SER A 5 29.23 53.49 25.08
C SER A 5 29.72 52.06 25.34
N ILE A 6 29.60 51.14 24.37
CA ILE A 6 30.61 50.09 24.11
C ILE A 6 30.69 49.82 22.59
N GLN A 7 31.70 50.42 21.95
CA GLN A 7 32.29 49.90 20.71
C GLN A 7 33.30 48.82 21.06
N ARG A 8 33.31 47.69 20.33
CA ARG A 8 34.50 46.83 20.21
C ARG A 8 34.75 46.48 18.75
N SER A 9 36.02 46.68 18.39
CA SER A 9 36.63 46.62 17.08
C SER A 9 36.92 45.21 16.57
N CYS A 10 37.06 45.13 15.25
CA CYS A 10 37.80 44.18 14.42
C CYS A 10 38.78 43.22 15.12
N ARG A 11 38.81 41.96 14.64
CA ARG A 11 40.03 41.36 14.06
C ARG A 11 39.69 40.16 13.17
N ILE A 12 39.97 40.34 11.88
CA ILE A 12 40.16 39.27 10.90
C ILE A 12 41.49 38.59 11.25
N SER A 13 41.48 37.29 11.46
CA SER A 13 42.70 36.49 11.55
C SER A 13 42.70 35.43 10.44
N SER A 14 43.43 35.77 9.37
CA SER A 14 43.88 34.86 8.33
C SER A 14 44.86 33.83 8.90
N ALA A 15 44.52 32.54 8.86
CA ALA A 15 45.48 31.46 9.08
C ALA A 15 45.81 30.79 7.74
N ARG A 16 46.98 31.15 7.20
CA ARG A 16 47.70 30.37 6.18
C ARG A 16 48.04 29.00 6.76
N TRP A 17 47.68 27.93 6.06
CA TRP A 17 48.39 26.66 6.16
C TRP A 17 49.00 26.36 4.79
N ARG A 18 50.34 26.26 4.79
CA ARG A 18 51.15 25.90 3.63
C ARG A 18 51.14 24.39 3.44
N ASN A 19 51.21 24.01 2.17
CA ASN A 19 51.36 22.67 1.60
C ASN A 19 52.55 21.88 2.17
N SER A 20 52.36 20.56 2.28
CA SER A 20 53.41 19.58 2.03
C SER A 20 52.79 18.37 1.32
N ALA A 21 53.02 18.29 0.01
CA ALA A 21 52.80 17.10 -0.79
C ALA A 21 54.08 16.24 -0.81
N LYS A 22 53.95 14.92 -0.80
CA LYS A 22 54.57 14.00 -1.80
C LYS A 22 54.15 12.53 -1.57
N PRO A 23 54.26 11.66 -2.59
CA PRO A 23 53.39 10.52 -2.82
C PRO A 23 54.03 9.17 -2.49
N SER A 24 53.23 8.12 -2.35
CA SER A 24 53.71 6.73 -2.48
C SER A 24 52.80 5.90 -3.39
N ARG A 25 53.44 5.20 -4.32
CA ARG A 25 52.89 4.35 -5.38
C ARG A 25 52.40 3.00 -4.85
N ARG A 26 51.36 2.48 -5.55
CA ARG A 26 51.04 1.09 -5.96
C ARG A 26 51.30 -0.08 -4.99
N ILE A 27 50.30 -0.98 -4.90
CA ILE A 27 50.29 -2.34 -5.49
C ILE A 27 48.84 -2.85 -5.56
N LEU A 28 48.46 -3.41 -6.71
CA LEU A 28 47.26 -4.21 -6.98
C LEU A 28 47.54 -5.70 -6.70
N PRO A 29 46.50 -6.51 -6.48
CA PRO A 29 46.25 -7.64 -7.39
C PRO A 29 44.76 -7.67 -7.78
N SER A 30 44.38 -7.63 -9.05
CA SER A 30 44.40 -8.73 -10.05
C SER A 30 43.73 -10.03 -9.58
N THR A 31 42.43 -10.15 -9.81
CA THR A 31 41.86 -11.39 -10.34
C THR A 31 40.81 -11.05 -11.40
N ALA A 32 41.05 -11.63 -12.57
CA ALA A 32 40.18 -11.59 -13.73
C ALA A 32 38.90 -12.38 -13.47
N ASN A 33 37.81 -11.99 -14.14
CA ASN A 33 37.06 -12.94 -14.96
C ASN A 33 36.23 -12.20 -16.01
N SER A 34 36.66 -12.40 -17.25
CA SER A 34 35.96 -12.12 -18.49
C SER A 34 34.75 -13.03 -18.64
N TRP A 35 33.59 -12.49 -19.05
CA TRP A 35 32.57 -13.25 -19.74
C TRP A 35 31.95 -12.42 -20.86
N ILE A 36 32.57 -12.59 -22.04
CA ILE A 36 32.02 -12.79 -23.39
C ILE A 36 30.58 -12.31 -23.65
N SER A 37 30.50 -11.36 -24.58
CA SER A 37 29.33 -11.06 -25.40
C SER A 37 29.01 -12.23 -26.33
N SER A 38 27.74 -12.66 -26.37
CA SER A 38 27.20 -13.43 -27.49
C SER A 38 25.96 -12.74 -28.03
N ALA A 39 26.06 -12.34 -29.29
CA ALA A 39 24.96 -11.99 -30.18
C ALA A 39 24.41 -13.26 -30.87
N ALA A 40 23.25 -13.09 -31.52
CA ALA A 40 22.46 -14.04 -32.30
C ALA A 40 21.63 -15.01 -31.43
N SER A 41 20.34 -15.27 -31.69
CA SER A 41 19.68 -15.36 -32.98
C SER A 41 18.16 -15.21 -32.83
N SER A 42 17.58 -14.57 -33.84
CA SER A 42 16.16 -14.53 -34.14
C SER A 42 15.64 -15.93 -34.52
N SER A 43 14.56 -16.38 -33.87
CA SER A 43 13.67 -17.39 -34.44
C SER A 43 12.21 -17.01 -34.21
N THR A 44 11.57 -16.73 -35.34
CA THR A 44 10.14 -16.53 -35.55
C THR A 44 9.35 -17.79 -35.21
N ALA A 45 8.31 -17.66 -34.39
CA ALA A 45 7.25 -18.66 -34.28
C ALA A 45 5.92 -18.02 -34.68
N SER A 46 5.41 -18.44 -35.84
CA SER A 46 4.08 -18.11 -36.37
C SER A 46 2.97 -18.87 -35.64
N PRO A 47 1.72 -18.39 -35.70
CA PRO A 47 0.66 -18.75 -34.76
C PRO A 47 -0.16 -19.98 -35.20
N ALA A 48 -0.76 -20.66 -34.22
CA ALA A 48 -1.66 -21.79 -34.42
C ALA A 48 -3.06 -21.34 -34.89
N SER A 49 -3.58 -22.01 -35.91
CA SER A 49 -4.93 -21.85 -36.49
C SER A 49 -6.03 -22.49 -35.64
N PRO A 50 -7.29 -22.00 -35.71
CA PRO A 50 -8.43 -22.54 -34.95
C PRO A 50 -9.09 -23.74 -35.64
N PRO A 51 -9.91 -24.55 -34.92
CA PRO A 51 -10.61 -25.69 -35.51
C PRO A 51 -11.91 -25.30 -36.26
N ASP A 52 -12.15 -26.06 -37.34
CA ASP A 52 -13.27 -26.00 -38.29
C ASP A 52 -14.57 -26.65 -37.74
N PRO A 53 -15.75 -26.01 -37.89
CA PRO A 53 -17.04 -26.57 -37.46
C PRO A 53 -17.76 -27.28 -38.62
N SER A 54 -17.63 -28.60 -38.72
CA SER A 54 -18.52 -29.40 -39.56
C SER A 54 -18.81 -30.80 -38.97
N LYS A 55 -19.99 -30.95 -38.36
CA LYS A 55 -20.79 -32.18 -38.42
C LYS A 55 -22.24 -31.89 -38.03
N ILE A 56 -23.09 -32.00 -39.05
CA ILE A 56 -24.54 -31.84 -39.07
C ILE A 56 -25.22 -33.20 -38.81
N ARG A 57 -26.46 -33.13 -38.28
CA ARG A 57 -27.64 -34.04 -38.42
C ARG A 57 -28.10 -34.60 -37.07
N LYS A 58 -29.40 -34.74 -36.74
CA LYS A 58 -30.71 -34.53 -37.40
C LYS A 58 -31.77 -34.71 -36.31
N GLY A 59 -32.97 -34.13 -36.46
CA GLY A 59 -34.16 -34.61 -35.73
C GLY A 59 -35.30 -33.60 -35.69
N ALA A 60 -36.34 -33.85 -36.48
CA ALA A 60 -37.50 -32.99 -36.69
C ALA A 60 -38.71 -33.38 -35.82
N SER A 61 -39.59 -32.42 -35.53
CA SER A 61 -41.06 -32.50 -35.36
C SER A 61 -41.52 -31.19 -34.70
N GLY A 62 -42.66 -30.57 -34.93
CA GLY A 62 -43.82 -30.79 -35.77
C GLY A 62 -44.84 -29.69 -35.37
N LEU A 63 -45.49 -29.06 -36.34
CA LEU A 63 -46.52 -28.03 -36.13
C LEU A 63 -47.71 -28.55 -35.29
N ARG A 64 -48.37 -27.67 -34.51
CA ARG A 64 -49.81 -27.37 -34.66
C ARG A 64 -50.31 -26.20 -33.78
N ARG A 65 -51.48 -25.70 -34.20
CA ARG A 65 -52.13 -24.40 -33.99
C ARG A 65 -52.81 -24.21 -32.60
N ARG A 66 -53.06 -22.93 -32.27
CA ARG A 66 -53.93 -22.36 -31.21
C ARG A 66 -55.41 -22.82 -31.33
N PRO A 67 -56.27 -22.57 -30.32
CA PRO A 67 -57.03 -21.31 -30.29
C PRO A 67 -57.20 -20.65 -28.89
N SER A 68 -57.82 -19.48 -28.94
CA SER A 68 -58.08 -18.43 -27.94
C SER A 68 -58.91 -18.81 -26.72
N CYS A 69 -58.72 -18.08 -25.61
CA CYS A 69 -59.84 -17.62 -24.78
C CYS A 69 -59.60 -16.19 -24.30
N PHE A 70 -60.61 -15.36 -24.60
CA PHE A 70 -60.86 -13.99 -24.19
C PHE A 70 -61.14 -13.95 -22.68
N SER A 71 -60.53 -13.04 -21.93
CA SER A 71 -61.19 -12.47 -20.75
C SER A 71 -60.72 -11.03 -20.55
N ARG A 72 -61.71 -10.13 -20.60
CA ARG A 72 -61.58 -8.74 -20.18
C ARG A 72 -61.33 -8.73 -18.68
N ASN A 73 -60.37 -7.95 -18.21
CA ASN A 73 -60.43 -7.43 -16.85
C ASN A 73 -60.02 -5.97 -16.81
N LEU A 74 -60.86 -5.23 -16.10
CA LEU A 74 -60.92 -3.79 -16.00
C LEU A 74 -59.69 -3.23 -15.30
N SER A 75 -59.27 -2.08 -15.83
CA SER A 75 -58.27 -1.16 -15.35
C SER A 75 -58.49 -0.75 -13.88
N GLN A 76 -57.43 -0.88 -13.07
CA GLN A 76 -57.23 -0.06 -11.87
C GLN A 76 -55.97 0.79 -12.07
N PRO A 77 -55.97 2.08 -11.67
CA PRO A 77 -54.81 2.94 -11.80
C PRO A 77 -53.71 2.50 -10.84
N SER A 78 -52.54 2.17 -11.40
CA SER A 78 -51.33 1.88 -10.65
C SER A 78 -50.88 3.12 -9.87
N ARG A 79 -50.77 2.97 -8.54
CA ARG A 79 -50.17 3.96 -7.65
C ARG A 79 -48.76 4.32 -8.14
N PRO A 80 -48.31 5.58 -8.02
CA PRO A 80 -46.93 5.93 -8.34
C PRO A 80 -45.99 5.10 -7.48
N SER A 81 -45.10 4.36 -8.15
CA SER A 81 -44.05 3.57 -7.50
C SER A 81 -43.18 4.50 -6.67
N SER A 82 -43.07 4.17 -5.39
CA SER A 82 -42.20 4.82 -4.41
C SER A 82 -40.78 5.05 -4.95
N PRO A 83 -40.12 6.15 -4.60
CA PRO A 83 -38.77 6.42 -5.07
C PRO A 83 -37.82 5.29 -4.65
N HIS A 84 -36.99 4.83 -5.59
CA HIS A 84 -35.95 3.85 -5.36
C HIS A 84 -35.09 4.25 -4.14
N PRO A 85 -34.72 3.30 -3.26
CA PRO A 85 -33.90 3.62 -2.10
C PRO A 85 -32.53 4.10 -2.58
N THR A 86 -32.19 5.32 -2.20
CA THR A 86 -30.86 5.92 -2.30
C THR A 86 -29.79 4.95 -1.80
N ALA A 87 -28.64 4.91 -2.47
CA ALA A 87 -27.47 4.04 -2.20
C ALA A 87 -26.82 4.19 -0.80
N GLN A 88 -27.51 4.77 0.18
CA GLN A 88 -27.06 5.01 1.55
C GLN A 88 -27.51 3.93 2.55
N GLU A 89 -28.39 3.00 2.19
CA GLU A 89 -29.11 2.18 3.19
C GLU A 89 -28.46 0.86 3.64
N HIS A 90 -27.24 0.51 3.19
CA HIS A 90 -26.57 -0.72 3.62
C HIS A 90 -25.11 -0.57 4.09
N LEU A 91 -24.73 0.61 4.58
CA LEU A 91 -23.51 0.78 5.35
C LEU A 91 -23.78 0.37 6.79
N LEU A 92 -23.51 -0.90 7.12
CA LEU A 92 -23.51 -1.35 8.52
C LEU A 92 -22.63 -0.37 9.33
N PRO A 93 -23.13 0.21 10.44
CA PRO A 93 -22.33 1.09 11.26
C PRO A 93 -21.14 0.30 11.79
N VAL A 94 -19.93 0.68 11.38
CA VAL A 94 -18.70 0.19 11.99
C VAL A 94 -18.75 0.64 13.44
N LYS A 95 -18.97 -0.29 14.38
CA LYS A 95 -18.91 0.00 15.81
C LYS A 95 -17.60 0.75 16.10
N PRO A 96 -17.65 1.90 16.80
CA PRO A 96 -16.47 2.74 16.96
C PRO A 96 -15.42 2.06 17.86
N LYS A 97 -14.16 2.15 17.41
CA LYS A 97 -12.89 2.12 18.19
C LYS A 97 -12.18 0.81 18.56
N SER A 98 -12.39 -0.28 17.83
CA SER A 98 -11.58 -1.50 18.07
C SER A 98 -10.17 -1.45 17.46
N TRP A 99 -9.97 -0.74 16.35
CA TRP A 99 -8.67 -0.64 15.66
C TRP A 99 -7.78 0.52 16.16
N GLU A 100 -8.32 1.46 16.95
CA GLU A 100 -7.55 2.59 17.51
C GLU A 100 -6.44 2.11 18.45
N THR A 101 -6.61 0.94 19.07
CA THR A 101 -5.62 0.27 19.93
C THR A 101 -4.32 -0.04 19.19
N TYR A 102 -4.38 -0.26 17.87
CA TYR A 102 -3.20 -0.51 17.04
C TYR A 102 -2.46 0.76 16.64
N ARG A 103 -3.07 1.94 16.83
CA ARG A 103 -2.46 3.21 16.46
C ARG A 103 -1.26 3.51 17.36
N VAL A 104 -0.14 3.88 16.75
CA VAL A 104 1.05 4.36 17.47
C VAL A 104 0.86 5.84 17.80
N PRO A 105 0.75 6.23 19.09
CA PRO A 105 0.66 7.64 19.47
C PRO A 105 1.94 8.40 19.06
N PRO A 106 1.83 9.67 18.62
CA PRO A 106 3.00 10.45 18.24
C PRO A 106 4.06 10.53 19.33
N GLY A 107 5.33 10.33 18.97
CA GLY A 107 6.46 10.37 19.90
C GLY A 107 6.56 9.19 20.87
N LYS A 108 5.60 8.25 20.88
CA LYS A 108 5.65 7.08 21.77
C LYS A 108 6.78 6.15 21.34
N LYS A 109 7.66 5.80 22.28
CA LYS A 109 8.65 4.74 22.08
C LYS A 109 7.93 3.40 21.91
N VAL A 110 8.20 2.72 20.80
CA VAL A 110 7.67 1.39 20.51
C VAL A 110 8.71 0.34 20.89
N ARG A 111 8.27 -0.75 21.51
CA ARG A 111 9.07 -1.97 21.68
C ARG A 111 8.31 -3.13 21.07
N LEU A 112 8.66 -3.52 19.85
CA LEU A 112 7.95 -4.54 19.08
C LEU A 112 7.98 -5.89 19.77
N ALA A 113 9.05 -6.22 20.50
CA ALA A 113 9.11 -7.45 21.29
C ALA A 113 8.03 -7.56 22.39
N LYS A 114 7.37 -6.45 22.76
CA LYS A 114 6.27 -6.42 23.73
C LYS A 114 4.88 -6.33 23.07
N VAL A 115 4.82 -6.26 21.74
CA VAL A 115 3.55 -6.20 21.01
C VAL A 115 3.21 -7.61 20.55
N PRO A 116 2.03 -8.18 20.92
CA PRO A 116 1.66 -9.51 20.46
C PRO A 116 1.44 -9.50 18.93
N ALA A 117 2.06 -10.46 18.24
CA ALA A 117 1.97 -10.61 16.79
C ALA A 117 0.78 -11.50 16.35
N ASP A 118 0.17 -12.20 17.31
CA ASP A 118 -0.89 -13.19 17.17
C ASP A 118 -2.21 -12.77 17.83
N ALA A 119 -2.29 -11.57 18.41
CA ALA A 119 -3.52 -11.06 19.02
C ALA A 119 -4.70 -11.05 18.04
N THR A 120 -5.88 -11.39 18.56
CA THR A 120 -7.14 -11.53 17.80
C THR A 120 -8.29 -10.69 18.37
N ASP A 121 -7.98 -9.60 19.07
CA ASP A 121 -8.95 -8.77 19.82
C ASP A 121 -10.18 -8.28 19.00
N LEU A 122 -10.02 -8.06 17.68
CA LEU A 122 -11.11 -7.63 16.80
C LEU A 122 -12.12 -8.73 16.47
N CYS A 123 -11.67 -9.98 16.44
CA CYS A 123 -12.41 -11.16 16.03
C CYS A 123 -11.54 -12.39 16.30
N ASP A 124 -12.05 -13.33 17.07
CA ASP A 124 -11.42 -14.59 17.43
C ASP A 124 -11.71 -15.72 16.43
N ASP A 125 -12.86 -15.68 15.75
CA ASP A 125 -13.24 -16.67 14.75
C ASP A 125 -12.88 -16.31 13.30
N LYS A 126 -12.11 -17.19 12.68
CA LYS A 126 -11.69 -17.10 11.26
C LYS A 126 -12.87 -17.09 10.28
N SER A 127 -13.95 -17.82 10.55
CA SER A 127 -15.12 -17.86 9.65
C SER A 127 -15.85 -16.52 9.65
N THR A 128 -16.09 -15.98 10.84
CA THR A 128 -16.70 -14.67 11.10
C THR A 128 -15.85 -13.55 10.50
N ALA A 129 -14.53 -13.57 10.72
CA ALA A 129 -13.62 -12.60 10.12
C ALA A 129 -13.69 -12.57 8.59
N ARG A 130 -13.80 -13.74 7.94
CA ARG A 130 -13.95 -13.84 6.48
C ARG A 130 -15.29 -13.27 5.99
N LYS A 131 -16.39 -13.54 6.70
CA LYS A 131 -17.70 -12.97 6.38
C LYS A 131 -17.68 -11.45 6.53
N ARG A 132 -17.12 -10.94 7.63
CA ARG A 132 -16.95 -9.50 7.88
C ARG A 132 -16.08 -8.83 6.82
N LEU A 133 -14.95 -9.43 6.46
CA LEU A 133 -14.08 -8.94 5.38
C LEU A 133 -14.81 -8.82 4.04
N LYS A 134 -15.71 -9.76 3.70
CA LYS A 134 -16.54 -9.68 2.49
C LYS A 134 -17.45 -8.45 2.50
N HIS A 135 -18.01 -8.08 3.66
CA HIS A 135 -18.83 -6.88 3.80
C HIS A 135 -17.99 -5.60 3.74
N LEU A 136 -16.85 -5.56 4.43
CA LEU A 136 -15.93 -4.42 4.40
C LEU A 136 -15.48 -4.10 2.97
N ARG A 137 -15.16 -5.12 2.15
CA ARG A 137 -14.79 -4.94 0.74
C ARG A 137 -15.86 -4.21 -0.08
N LYS A 138 -17.13 -4.58 0.10
CA LYS A 138 -18.24 -3.92 -0.62
C LYS A 138 -18.33 -2.44 -0.25
N GLN A 139 -18.17 -2.12 1.03
CA GLN A 139 -18.20 -0.74 1.52
C GLN A 139 -16.98 0.06 1.04
N ILE A 140 -15.79 -0.54 1.08
CA ILE A 140 -14.56 0.05 0.54
C ILE A 140 -14.74 0.37 -0.95
N ASN A 141 -15.30 -0.56 -1.73
CA ASN A 141 -15.55 -0.32 -3.16
C ASN A 141 -16.49 0.88 -3.39
N ALA A 142 -17.65 0.89 -2.74
CA ALA A 142 -18.64 1.97 -2.89
C ALA A 142 -18.06 3.35 -2.51
N LEU A 143 -17.27 3.41 -1.44
CA LEU A 143 -16.62 4.66 -1.01
C LEU A 143 -15.45 5.05 -1.91
N ALA A 144 -14.70 4.08 -2.46
CA ALA A 144 -13.65 4.35 -3.44
C ALA A 144 -14.24 4.90 -4.75
N GLU A 145 -15.39 4.38 -5.21
CA GLU A 145 -16.13 4.95 -6.34
C GLU A 145 -16.61 6.37 -6.03
N THR A 146 -17.14 6.61 -4.84
CA THR A 146 -17.56 7.96 -4.42
C THR A 146 -16.37 8.92 -4.32
N LEU A 147 -15.22 8.45 -3.84
CA LEU A 147 -13.97 9.22 -3.79
C LEU A 147 -13.51 9.59 -5.21
N ALA A 148 -13.58 8.64 -6.15
CA ALA A 148 -13.24 8.87 -7.55
C ALA A 148 -14.15 9.90 -8.22
N ILE A 149 -15.46 9.85 -7.92
CA ILE A 149 -16.43 10.83 -8.41
C ILE A 149 -16.18 12.22 -7.78
N GLU A 150 -15.84 12.28 -6.50
CA GLU A 150 -15.48 13.54 -5.82
C GLU A 150 -14.24 14.19 -6.45
N ASN A 151 -13.21 13.39 -6.75
CA ASN A 151 -11.96 13.80 -7.41
C ASN A 151 -11.23 15.01 -6.80
N GLN A 152 -11.27 15.16 -5.47
CA GLN A 152 -10.62 16.27 -4.76
C GLN A 152 -9.45 15.87 -3.88
N ARG A 153 -9.49 14.65 -3.35
CA ARG A 153 -8.56 14.09 -2.35
C ARG A 153 -8.21 12.66 -2.74
N SER A 154 -7.22 12.08 -2.08
CA SER A 154 -6.84 10.68 -2.29
C SER A 154 -6.57 9.99 -0.96
N LEU A 155 -6.62 8.66 -0.96
CA LEU A 155 -6.24 7.83 0.18
C LEU A 155 -4.98 7.05 -0.19
N LEU A 156 -3.90 7.22 0.59
CA LEU A 156 -2.68 6.43 0.47
C LEU A 156 -2.55 5.47 1.65
N VAL A 157 -2.48 4.18 1.33
CA VAL A 157 -2.22 3.10 2.29
C VAL A 157 -0.81 2.57 2.08
N ILE A 158 0.05 2.71 3.08
CA ILE A 158 1.42 2.17 3.06
C ILE A 158 1.44 0.86 3.84
N LEU A 159 1.89 -0.22 3.19
CA LEU A 159 2.12 -1.52 3.82
C LEU A 159 3.62 -1.75 4.01
N GLN A 160 4.03 -1.88 5.26
CA GLN A 160 5.39 -2.20 5.66
C GLN A 160 5.42 -3.42 6.60
N GLY A 161 6.59 -4.04 6.74
CA GLY A 161 6.75 -5.23 7.55
C GLY A 161 7.87 -6.12 7.06
N MET A 162 8.36 -7.00 7.92
CA MET A 162 9.40 -7.99 7.62
C MET A 162 9.06 -8.84 6.39
N ASP A 163 10.07 -9.48 5.79
CA ASP A 163 9.79 -10.48 4.77
C ASP A 163 8.92 -11.60 5.33
N ALA A 164 8.03 -12.10 4.48
CA ALA A 164 6.95 -13.01 4.84
C ALA A 164 5.87 -12.45 5.81
N SER A 165 5.88 -11.17 6.19
CA SER A 165 4.76 -10.53 6.93
C SER A 165 3.41 -10.59 6.20
N GLY A 166 3.46 -10.74 4.88
CA GLY A 166 2.29 -11.01 4.04
C GLY A 166 1.63 -9.77 3.47
N LYS A 167 2.42 -8.72 3.18
CA LYS A 167 2.02 -7.53 2.42
C LYS A 167 1.26 -7.87 1.14
N ASP A 168 1.83 -8.70 0.26
CA ASP A 168 1.17 -9.14 -0.99
C ASP A 168 -0.17 -9.84 -0.74
N GLY A 169 -0.23 -10.64 0.34
CA GLY A 169 -1.45 -11.33 0.74
C GLY A 169 -2.53 -10.35 1.20
N ALA A 170 -2.14 -9.34 1.99
CA ALA A 170 -3.03 -8.27 2.43
C ALA A 170 -3.54 -7.47 1.22
N VAL A 171 -2.67 -7.08 0.28
CA VAL A 171 -3.08 -6.39 -0.95
C VAL A 171 -4.11 -7.24 -1.71
N LYS A 172 -3.76 -8.49 -2.02
CA LYS A 172 -4.63 -9.39 -2.79
C LYS A 172 -5.97 -9.58 -2.11
N LYS A 173 -5.99 -9.82 -0.79
CA LYS A 173 -7.21 -10.15 -0.06
C LYS A 173 -8.02 -8.91 0.30
N VAL A 174 -7.44 -7.82 0.77
CA VAL A 174 -8.24 -6.67 1.23
C VAL A 174 -8.89 -5.96 0.05
N PHE A 175 -8.18 -5.78 -1.06
CA PHE A 175 -8.66 -4.98 -2.19
C PHE A 175 -9.33 -5.82 -3.30
N THR A 176 -9.61 -7.11 -3.05
CA THR A 176 -10.40 -7.93 -3.98
C THR A 176 -11.78 -7.30 -4.20
N GLY A 177 -12.15 -7.06 -5.46
CA GLY A 177 -13.47 -6.54 -5.84
C GLY A 177 -13.60 -5.02 -5.75
N VAL A 178 -12.52 -4.31 -5.42
CA VAL A 178 -12.46 -2.85 -5.61
C VAL A 178 -12.24 -2.56 -7.09
N ASN A 179 -12.94 -1.57 -7.64
CA ASN A 179 -12.78 -1.17 -9.04
C ASN A 179 -11.30 -0.80 -9.33
N PRO A 180 -10.61 -1.51 -10.24
CA PRO A 180 -9.20 -1.26 -10.53
C PRO A 180 -8.93 0.13 -11.13
N GLN A 181 -9.93 0.81 -11.69
CA GLN A 181 -9.77 2.18 -12.20
C GLN A 181 -9.57 3.22 -11.08
N HIS A 182 -9.94 2.88 -9.84
CA HIS A 182 -9.87 3.78 -8.70
C HIS A 182 -8.89 3.28 -7.63
N CYS A 183 -8.21 2.16 -7.88
CA CYS A 183 -7.36 1.46 -6.94
C CYS A 183 -6.01 1.14 -7.58
N ARG A 184 -4.96 1.85 -7.17
CA ARG A 184 -3.62 1.70 -7.73
C ARG A 184 -2.67 1.09 -6.73
N VAL A 185 -2.06 -0.04 -7.09
CA VAL A 185 -1.02 -0.69 -6.28
C VAL A 185 0.35 -0.41 -6.90
N VAL A 186 1.27 0.13 -6.11
CA VAL A 186 2.69 0.28 -6.47
C VAL A 186 3.52 -0.57 -5.52
N SER A 187 4.32 -1.47 -6.06
CA SER A 187 5.22 -2.34 -5.29
C SER A 187 6.66 -1.89 -5.51
N PHE A 188 7.31 -1.35 -4.47
CA PHE A 188 8.69 -0.89 -4.59
C PHE A 188 9.65 -2.04 -4.40
N LYS A 189 10.56 -2.23 -5.34
CA LYS A 189 11.67 -3.18 -5.25
C LYS A 189 12.98 -2.42 -4.99
N GLN A 190 14.10 -3.12 -5.13
CA GLN A 190 15.41 -2.48 -5.17
C GLN A 190 15.42 -1.40 -6.26
N PRO A 191 15.99 -0.21 -5.98
CA PRO A 191 16.05 0.86 -6.96
C PRO A 191 16.76 0.45 -8.26
N ASP A 192 16.16 0.78 -9.41
CA ASP A 192 16.82 0.60 -10.70
C ASP A 192 17.96 1.63 -10.90
N ARG A 193 18.54 1.68 -12.10
CA ARG A 193 19.66 2.59 -12.39
C ARG A 193 19.21 4.05 -12.35
N GLU A 194 18.11 4.39 -12.99
CA GLU A 194 17.59 5.76 -13.07
C GLU A 194 17.16 6.23 -11.67
N GLU A 195 16.44 5.39 -10.93
CA GLU A 195 16.02 5.69 -9.56
C GLU A 195 17.20 5.95 -8.61
N ARG A 196 18.39 5.37 -8.88
CA ARG A 196 19.62 5.62 -8.12
C ARG A 196 20.35 6.89 -8.51
N GLU A 197 20.11 7.41 -9.71
CA GLU A 197 20.67 8.68 -10.20
C GLU A 197 19.92 9.90 -9.61
N HIS A 198 18.73 9.67 -9.02
CA HIS A 198 17.94 10.66 -8.29
C HIS A 198 18.00 10.46 -6.76
N ASP A 199 17.41 11.41 -6.02
CA ASP A 199 17.18 11.21 -4.59
C ASP A 199 16.13 10.11 -4.36
N TYR A 200 16.20 9.46 -3.18
CA TYR A 200 15.37 8.28 -2.89
C TYR A 200 13.85 8.57 -2.83
N LEU A 201 13.43 9.83 -2.68
CA LEU A 201 12.02 10.21 -2.64
C LEU A 201 11.46 10.47 -4.03
N TRP A 202 12.29 10.71 -5.05
CA TRP A 202 11.84 10.99 -6.42
C TRP A 202 10.87 9.92 -6.95
N ARG A 203 11.25 8.63 -6.87
CA ARG A 203 10.40 7.53 -7.32
C ARG A 203 9.11 7.39 -6.50
N ILE A 204 9.15 7.82 -5.23
CA ILE A 204 8.02 7.79 -4.32
C ILE A 204 7.00 8.86 -4.72
N TYR A 205 7.47 10.07 -5.02
CA TYR A 205 6.62 11.16 -5.52
C TYR A 205 5.94 10.80 -6.83
N ARG A 206 6.65 10.18 -7.78
CA ARG A 206 6.07 9.72 -9.06
C ARG A 206 4.97 8.68 -8.90
N ALA A 207 4.99 7.94 -7.80
CA ALA A 207 4.05 6.86 -7.52
C ALA A 207 2.81 7.30 -6.74
N LEU A 208 2.75 8.55 -6.26
CA LEU A 208 1.64 9.03 -5.44
C LEU A 208 0.29 8.88 -6.17
N PRO A 209 -0.80 8.57 -5.42
CA PRO A 209 -2.12 8.48 -6.00
C PRO A 209 -2.61 9.85 -6.47
N ALA A 210 -3.24 9.89 -7.64
CA ALA A 210 -3.95 11.06 -8.10
C ALA A 210 -5.19 11.34 -7.22
N LYS A 211 -5.78 12.53 -7.35
CA LYS A 211 -7.08 12.82 -6.73
C LYS A 211 -8.11 11.80 -7.22
N GLY A 212 -9.01 11.40 -6.32
CA GLY A 212 -9.99 10.35 -6.57
C GLY A 212 -9.46 8.92 -6.42
N GLU A 213 -8.13 8.71 -6.28
CA GLU A 213 -7.56 7.37 -6.19
C GLU A 213 -7.39 6.87 -4.75
N LEU A 214 -7.58 5.55 -4.60
CA LEU A 214 -7.07 4.74 -3.51
C LEU A 214 -5.70 4.16 -3.91
N GLY A 215 -4.62 4.75 -3.40
CA GLY A 215 -3.25 4.29 -3.60
C GLY A 215 -2.81 3.29 -2.54
N ILE A 216 -2.13 2.23 -2.95
CA ILE A 216 -1.53 1.22 -2.07
C ILE A 216 -0.05 1.08 -2.39
N PHE A 217 0.79 1.40 -1.41
CA PHE A 217 2.22 1.17 -1.46
C PHE A 217 2.56 -0.14 -0.77
N ASN A 218 3.01 -1.13 -1.54
CA ASN A 218 3.60 -2.36 -1.02
C ASN A 218 5.11 -2.17 -0.92
N ARG A 219 5.62 -1.98 0.31
CA ARG A 219 6.86 -1.25 0.58
C ARG A 219 6.75 0.22 0.17
N SER A 220 7.72 1.07 0.52
CA SER A 220 7.62 2.53 0.40
C SER A 220 8.95 3.24 0.72
N GLN A 221 8.94 4.57 0.88
CA GLN A 221 10.10 5.39 1.28
C GLN A 221 10.81 4.93 2.56
N TYR A 222 10.14 4.10 3.37
CA TYR A 222 10.72 3.55 4.60
C TYR A 222 11.77 2.46 4.33
N GLU A 223 11.81 1.84 3.15
CA GLU A 223 12.86 0.88 2.77
C GLU A 223 14.25 1.53 2.75
N ASP A 224 14.30 2.79 2.31
CA ASP A 224 15.47 3.65 2.32
C ASP A 224 15.95 4.03 3.73
N VAL A 225 15.26 3.60 4.78
CA VAL A 225 15.74 3.67 6.15
C VAL A 225 15.92 2.28 6.72
N VAL A 226 14.90 1.42 6.65
CA VAL A 226 14.89 0.15 7.39
C VAL A 226 15.98 -0.80 6.91
N THR A 227 16.05 -1.03 5.60
CA THR A 227 16.96 -2.03 5.03
C THR A 227 18.39 -1.54 5.09
N LEU A 228 18.63 -0.27 4.74
CA LEU A 228 19.97 0.31 4.76
C LEU A 228 20.51 0.49 6.18
N HIS A 229 19.67 0.84 7.16
CA HIS A 229 20.10 0.96 8.55
C HIS A 229 20.35 -0.42 9.18
N ALA A 230 19.47 -1.40 8.98
CA ALA A 230 19.63 -2.75 9.52
C ALA A 230 20.84 -3.50 8.95
N ARG A 231 21.21 -3.20 7.70
CA ARG A 231 22.43 -3.73 7.05
C ARG A 231 23.71 -2.94 7.39
N GLY A 232 23.61 -1.86 8.16
CA GLY A 232 24.76 -1.03 8.57
C GLY A 232 25.28 -0.09 7.49
N ILE A 233 24.54 0.09 6.39
CA ILE A 233 24.91 0.99 5.28
C ILE A 233 24.65 2.45 5.68
N LEU A 234 23.53 2.72 6.37
CA LEU A 234 23.25 4.03 6.93
C LEU A 234 23.68 4.12 8.38
N THR A 235 24.50 5.13 8.68
CA THR A 235 24.77 5.55 10.06
C THR A 235 23.48 6.01 10.72
N ARG A 236 23.44 5.98 12.06
CA ARG A 236 22.30 6.48 12.84
C ARG A 236 21.95 7.93 12.51
N LYS A 237 22.96 8.79 12.28
CA LYS A 237 22.77 10.20 11.90
C LYS A 237 22.08 10.34 10.55
N GLN A 238 22.50 9.55 9.55
CA GLN A 238 21.86 9.55 8.23
C GLN A 238 20.45 8.98 8.27
N ALA A 239 20.21 7.90 9.03
CA ALA A 239 18.87 7.34 9.22
C ALA A 239 17.93 8.39 9.87
N HIS A 240 18.39 9.09 10.91
CA HIS A 240 17.62 10.17 11.54
C HIS A 240 17.30 11.31 10.57
N LEU A 241 18.26 11.69 9.72
CA LEU A 241 18.05 12.71 8.68
C LEU A 241 16.95 12.29 7.69
N ARG A 242 17.00 11.05 7.18
CA ARG A 242 15.98 10.51 6.27
C ARG A 242 14.60 10.44 6.93
N LEU A 243 14.52 10.06 8.20
CA LEU A 243 13.23 10.06 8.91
C LEU A 243 12.62 11.46 9.05
N ARG A 244 13.44 12.49 9.27
CA ARG A 244 12.97 13.89 9.26
C ARG A 244 12.46 14.27 7.87
N GLN A 245 13.23 14.00 6.82
CA GLN A 245 12.83 14.26 5.42
C GLN A 245 11.52 13.56 5.08
N ILE A 246 11.34 12.30 5.49
CA ILE A 246 10.09 11.54 5.32
C ILE A 246 8.92 12.25 6.02
N CYS A 247 9.10 12.74 7.24
CA CYS A 247 8.05 13.49 7.94
C CYS A 247 7.68 14.79 7.20
N ASP A 248 8.68 15.52 6.69
CA ASP A 248 8.47 16.77 5.96
C ASP A 248 7.67 16.55 4.65
N VAL A 249 7.98 15.49 3.90
CA VAL A 249 7.24 15.17 2.67
C VAL A 249 5.85 14.60 2.95
N GLU A 250 5.70 13.75 3.98
CA GLU A 250 4.38 13.25 4.36
C GLU A 250 3.46 14.38 4.85
N ARG A 251 4.00 15.37 5.57
CA ARG A 251 3.26 16.59 5.93
C ARG A 251 2.77 17.30 4.67
N THR A 252 3.66 17.50 3.71
CA THR A 252 3.32 18.14 2.42
C THR A 252 2.20 17.38 1.70
N TRP A 253 2.24 16.04 1.68
CA TRP A 253 1.20 15.22 1.06
C TRP A 253 -0.16 15.38 1.75
N VAL A 254 -0.19 15.36 3.09
CA VAL A 254 -1.44 15.51 3.84
C VAL A 254 -2.03 16.91 3.66
N GLU A 255 -1.20 17.95 3.70
CA GLU A 255 -1.61 19.33 3.44
C GLU A 255 -2.21 19.51 2.03
N ASN A 256 -1.82 18.65 1.07
CA ASN A 256 -2.33 18.65 -0.30
C ASN A 256 -3.44 17.62 -0.56
N GLY A 257 -4.09 17.12 0.49
CA GLY A 257 -5.31 16.31 0.36
C GLY A 257 -5.09 14.80 0.23
N ILE A 258 -3.88 14.30 0.51
CA ILE A 258 -3.63 12.85 0.64
C ILE A 258 -3.89 12.42 2.08
N VAL A 259 -4.94 11.62 2.30
CA VAL A 259 -5.14 10.97 3.59
C VAL A 259 -4.21 9.76 3.70
N LEU A 260 -3.34 9.74 4.71
CA LEU A 260 -2.30 8.73 4.84
C LEU A 260 -2.61 7.71 5.95
N ARG A 261 -2.46 6.42 5.66
CA ARG A 261 -2.53 5.31 6.63
C ARG A 261 -1.32 4.40 6.46
N LYS A 262 -0.48 4.31 7.49
CA LYS A 262 0.76 3.50 7.45
C LYS A 262 0.59 2.27 8.33
N LEU A 263 0.68 1.08 7.74
CA LEU A 263 0.36 -0.18 8.39
C LEU A 263 1.64 -1.03 8.46
N PHE A 264 2.10 -1.30 9.67
CA PHE A 264 3.19 -2.23 9.94
C PHE A 264 2.61 -3.60 10.28
N LEU A 265 2.83 -4.56 9.38
CA LEU A 265 2.37 -5.94 9.53
C LEU A 265 3.36 -6.69 10.42
N HIS A 266 3.03 -6.80 11.71
CA HIS A 266 3.89 -7.36 12.74
C HIS A 266 3.72 -8.88 12.81
N ILE A 267 4.79 -9.61 12.48
CA ILE A 267 4.86 -11.06 12.67
C ILE A 267 5.90 -11.42 13.71
N SER A 268 5.71 -12.56 14.37
CA SER A 268 6.72 -13.16 15.21
C SER A 268 7.86 -13.75 14.37
N ARG A 269 9.05 -13.89 14.99
CA ARG A 269 10.20 -14.54 14.35
C ARG A 269 9.88 -16.00 14.00
N ASP A 270 9.08 -16.66 14.81
CA ASP A 270 8.67 -18.05 14.66
C ASP A 270 7.70 -18.24 13.51
N GLU A 271 6.69 -17.36 13.40
CA GLU A 271 5.80 -17.37 12.25
C GLU A 271 6.57 -17.08 10.95
N GLN A 272 7.56 -16.18 10.97
CA GLN A 272 8.43 -15.98 9.82
C GLN A 272 9.13 -17.28 9.41
N THR A 273 9.66 -18.05 10.38
CA THR A 273 10.27 -19.36 10.13
C THR A 273 9.31 -20.30 9.44
N ARG A 274 8.10 -20.46 10.00
CA ARG A 274 7.07 -21.34 9.44
C ARG A 274 6.70 -20.94 8.02
N ARG A 275 6.61 -19.63 7.74
CA ARG A 275 6.30 -19.12 6.40
C ARG A 275 7.43 -19.30 5.41
N PHE A 276 8.68 -19.20 5.81
CA PHE A 276 9.81 -19.51 4.95
C PHE A 276 9.89 -21.00 4.65
N GLN A 277 9.75 -21.85 5.66
CA GLN A 277 9.73 -23.31 5.47
C GLN A 277 8.61 -23.70 4.51
N ALA A 278 7.38 -23.24 4.74
CA ALA A 278 6.25 -23.49 3.85
C ALA A 278 6.38 -22.88 2.44
N ARG A 279 7.35 -21.98 2.18
CA ARG A 279 7.68 -21.51 0.82
C ARG A 279 8.71 -22.41 0.16
N LEU A 280 9.69 -22.92 0.92
CA LEU A 280 10.66 -23.90 0.46
C LEU A 280 9.99 -25.25 0.14
N ASP A 281 8.99 -25.64 0.93
CA ASP A 281 8.27 -26.90 0.73
C ASP A 281 7.23 -26.84 -0.40
N THR A 282 6.95 -25.65 -0.97
CA THR A 282 5.98 -25.48 -2.07
C THR A 282 6.71 -25.03 -3.34
N PRO A 283 6.89 -25.92 -4.35
CA PRO A 283 7.60 -25.61 -5.59
C PRO A 283 7.12 -24.32 -6.29
N GLU A 284 5.82 -24.07 -6.33
CA GLU A 284 5.22 -22.89 -6.99
C GLU A 284 5.50 -21.57 -6.25
N LYS A 285 6.13 -21.62 -5.07
CA LYS A 285 6.51 -20.45 -4.27
C LYS A 285 8.02 -20.27 -4.18
N HIS A 286 8.84 -21.13 -4.78
CA HIS A 286 10.31 -20.99 -4.75
C HIS A 286 10.78 -19.63 -5.25
N TRP A 287 10.12 -19.09 -6.30
CA TRP A 287 10.41 -17.75 -6.83
C TRP A 287 10.22 -16.60 -5.83
N LYS A 288 9.55 -16.84 -4.68
CA LYS A 288 9.31 -15.85 -3.62
C LYS A 288 10.37 -15.83 -2.52
N VAL A 289 11.40 -16.66 -2.64
CA VAL A 289 12.47 -16.76 -1.65
C VAL A 289 13.80 -16.46 -2.33
N GLN A 290 14.59 -15.62 -1.70
CA GLN A 290 15.93 -15.27 -2.16
C GLN A 290 16.94 -15.54 -1.03
N GLN A 291 18.21 -15.77 -1.40
CA GLN A 291 19.28 -15.96 -0.41
C GLN A 291 19.35 -14.79 0.59
N SER A 292 19.16 -13.57 0.09
CA SER A 292 19.17 -12.35 0.92
C SER A 292 18.08 -12.31 1.99
N ASP A 293 16.95 -13.03 1.83
CA ASP A 293 15.90 -13.14 2.85
C ASP A 293 16.44 -13.82 4.13
N PHE A 294 17.34 -14.80 3.97
CA PHE A 294 17.95 -15.53 5.09
C PHE A 294 19.03 -14.69 5.79
N GLU A 295 19.75 -13.86 5.04
CA GLU A 295 20.72 -12.91 5.59
C GLU A 295 20.02 -11.83 6.42
N ASP A 296 18.93 -11.27 5.89
CA ASP A 296 18.11 -10.29 6.60
C ASP A 296 17.44 -10.90 7.85
N ARG A 297 17.03 -12.17 7.76
CA ARG A 297 16.54 -12.92 8.93
C ARG A 297 17.58 -13.04 10.05
N ARG A 298 18.87 -13.25 9.73
CA ARG A 298 19.94 -13.26 10.75
C ARG A 298 20.06 -11.90 11.45
N ARG A 299 19.68 -10.81 10.77
CA ARG A 299 19.67 -9.42 11.27
C ARG A 299 18.33 -9.03 11.91
N TRP A 300 17.48 -9.99 12.30
CA TRP A 300 16.17 -9.72 12.91
C TRP A 300 16.19 -8.63 14.01
N PRO A 301 17.10 -8.64 15.01
CA PRO A 301 17.14 -7.59 16.02
C PRO A 301 17.40 -6.19 15.44
N ALA A 302 18.24 -6.09 14.42
CA ALA A 302 18.57 -4.82 13.77
C ALA A 302 17.37 -4.28 12.97
N PHE A 303 16.65 -5.15 12.25
CA PHE A 303 15.42 -4.77 11.55
C PHE A 303 14.32 -4.33 12.53
N GLN A 304 14.11 -5.07 13.62
CA GLN A 304 13.15 -4.71 14.65
C GLN A 304 13.46 -3.32 15.24
N SER A 305 14.73 -3.07 15.59
CA SER A 305 15.17 -1.77 16.09
C SER A 305 14.98 -0.64 15.06
N ALA A 306 15.27 -0.89 13.78
CA ALA A 306 15.04 0.07 12.71
C ALA A 306 13.54 0.41 12.55
N TYR A 307 12.65 -0.58 12.61
CA TYR A 307 11.21 -0.36 12.60
C TYR A 307 10.71 0.39 13.84
N GLU A 308 11.19 0.06 15.04
CA GLU A 308 10.86 0.80 16.26
C GLU A 308 11.21 2.30 16.15
N HIS A 309 12.37 2.61 15.56
CA HIS A 309 12.77 4.00 15.28
C HIS A 309 11.87 4.68 14.25
N ILE A 310 11.51 3.99 13.17
CA ILE A 310 10.56 4.49 12.16
C ILE A 310 9.21 4.83 12.82
N LEU A 311 8.63 3.85 13.53
CA LEU A 311 7.30 3.97 14.13
C LEU A 311 7.25 5.11 15.15
N ALA A 312 8.26 5.21 16.03
CA ALA A 312 8.31 6.24 17.06
C ALA A 312 8.48 7.66 16.51
N ARG A 313 9.20 7.83 15.39
CA ARG A 313 9.56 9.14 14.85
C ARG A 313 8.62 9.67 13.78
N THR A 314 7.95 8.77 13.07
CA THR A 314 7.15 9.16 11.90
C THR A 314 5.66 8.96 12.10
N SER A 315 5.21 8.39 13.24
CA SER A 315 3.77 8.39 13.55
C SER A 315 3.35 9.79 14.00
N THR A 316 2.48 10.43 13.23
CA THR A 316 1.91 11.74 13.57
C THR A 316 0.38 11.65 13.70
N LYS A 317 -0.26 12.77 14.04
CA LYS A 317 -1.72 12.81 14.12
C LYS A 317 -2.34 12.68 12.72
N GLU A 318 -1.69 13.29 11.73
CA GLU A 318 -2.07 13.40 10.33
C GLU A 318 -1.66 12.16 9.51
N ALA A 319 -0.50 11.59 9.82
CA ALA A 319 0.09 10.41 9.18
C ALA A 319 0.36 9.31 10.23
N PRO A 320 -0.70 8.66 10.76
CA PRO A 320 -0.54 7.67 11.81
C PRO A 320 0.05 6.35 11.30
N TRP A 321 0.87 5.73 12.15
CA TRP A 321 1.23 4.32 12.05
C TRP A 321 0.27 3.44 12.83
N TYR A 322 0.06 2.22 12.33
CA TYR A 322 -0.66 1.14 13.00
C TYR A 322 0.21 -0.11 13.03
N ILE A 323 0.34 -0.74 14.20
CA ILE A 323 1.04 -2.02 14.37
C ILE A 323 0.00 -3.12 14.40
N LEU A 324 -0.06 -3.94 13.34
CA LEU A 324 -1.10 -4.94 13.16
C LEU A 324 -0.56 -6.34 13.42
N PRO A 325 -1.16 -7.11 14.36
CA PRO A 325 -0.88 -8.53 14.49
C PRO A 325 -1.11 -9.24 13.16
N ALA A 326 -0.07 -9.90 12.65
CA ALA A 326 -0.06 -10.47 11.31
C ALA A 326 0.30 -11.94 11.26
N ASP A 327 0.43 -12.63 12.41
CA ASP A 327 0.65 -14.08 12.45
C ASP A 327 -0.56 -14.82 11.87
N HIS A 328 -1.76 -14.37 12.25
CA HIS A 328 -3.01 -14.83 11.64
C HIS A 328 -3.36 -14.00 10.40
N LYS A 329 -3.12 -14.56 9.21
CA LYS A 329 -3.41 -13.90 7.92
C LYS A 329 -4.85 -13.38 7.79
N TRP A 330 -5.82 -14.14 8.30
CA TRP A 330 -7.24 -13.77 8.25
C TRP A 330 -7.54 -12.56 9.13
N TYR A 331 -6.87 -12.46 10.28
CA TYR A 331 -7.00 -11.36 11.22
C TYR A 331 -6.38 -10.09 10.68
N ARG A 332 -5.14 -10.21 10.16
CA ARG A 332 -4.45 -9.14 9.43
C ARG A 332 -5.34 -8.54 8.35
N ASP A 333 -5.94 -9.39 7.50
CA ASP A 333 -6.78 -8.92 6.39
C ASP A 333 -8.00 -8.16 6.90
N LEU A 334 -8.62 -8.62 7.99
CA LEU A 334 -9.72 -7.92 8.64
C LEU A 334 -9.28 -6.56 9.19
N ALA A 335 -8.20 -6.52 9.98
CA ALA A 335 -7.71 -5.31 10.62
C ALA A 335 -7.30 -4.23 9.59
N VAL A 336 -6.62 -4.62 8.52
CA VAL A 336 -6.28 -3.71 7.41
C VAL A 336 -7.55 -3.16 6.76
N ALA A 337 -8.53 -4.00 6.46
CA ALA A 337 -9.79 -3.57 5.84
C ALA A 337 -10.57 -2.59 6.74
N GLU A 338 -10.60 -2.81 8.06
CA GLU A 338 -11.25 -1.89 9.00
C GLU A 338 -10.59 -0.51 9.03
N ILE A 339 -9.26 -0.44 9.02
CA ILE A 339 -8.53 0.83 9.03
C ILE A 339 -8.74 1.58 7.70
N VAL A 340 -8.72 0.89 6.56
CA VAL A 340 -8.98 1.48 5.24
C VAL A 340 -10.41 2.02 5.18
N LEU A 341 -11.40 1.21 5.56
CA LEU A 341 -12.79 1.64 5.58
C LEU A 341 -12.99 2.83 6.51
N SER A 342 -12.37 2.81 7.70
CA SER A 342 -12.45 3.92 8.64
C SER A 342 -11.87 5.21 8.06
N ALA A 343 -10.74 5.13 7.34
CA ALA A 343 -10.18 6.28 6.65
C ALA A 343 -11.16 6.86 5.62
N LEU A 344 -11.74 6.01 4.76
CA LEU A 344 -12.75 6.43 3.77
C LEU A 344 -14.00 7.04 4.41
N HIS A 345 -14.52 6.44 5.50
CA HIS A 345 -15.63 7.01 6.26
C HIS A 345 -15.27 8.38 6.87
N SER A 346 -14.06 8.54 7.40
CA SER A 346 -13.62 9.83 7.96
C SER A 346 -13.47 10.92 6.91
N MET A 347 -13.15 10.53 5.67
CA MET A 347 -13.08 11.44 4.53
C MET A 347 -14.46 11.96 4.11
N ARG A 348 -15.52 11.16 4.30
CA ARG A 348 -16.90 11.47 3.89
C ARG A 348 -16.98 11.95 2.43
N PRO A 349 -16.49 11.16 1.45
CA PRO A 349 -16.52 11.57 0.05
C PRO A 349 -17.97 11.81 -0.40
N ARG A 350 -18.19 12.82 -1.25
CA ARG A 350 -19.54 13.18 -1.74
C ARG A 350 -19.60 13.23 -3.26
N ILE A 351 -20.73 12.78 -3.80
CA ILE A 351 -21.05 12.98 -5.21
C ILE A 351 -21.38 14.48 -5.41
N PRO A 352 -20.70 15.19 -6.32
CA PRO A 352 -20.98 16.58 -6.59
C PRO A 352 -22.36 16.73 -7.24
N MET A 353 -23.06 17.81 -6.93
CA MET A 353 -24.35 18.08 -7.56
C MET A 353 -24.16 18.29 -9.06
N SER A 354 -25.00 17.63 -9.85
CA SER A 354 -25.07 17.84 -11.29
C SER A 354 -25.46 19.29 -11.57
N ARG A 355 -24.63 20.01 -12.35
CA ARG A 355 -24.96 21.35 -12.87
C ARG A 355 -25.83 21.29 -14.13
N LEU A 356 -26.10 20.08 -14.63
CA LEU A 356 -26.89 19.87 -15.83
C LEU A 356 -28.37 20.09 -15.53
N ASP A 357 -28.97 21.10 -16.15
CA ASP A 357 -30.42 21.29 -16.17
C ASP A 357 -31.05 20.31 -17.17
N ARG A 358 -31.53 19.17 -16.65
CA ARG A 358 -32.11 18.09 -17.44
C ARG A 358 -33.40 18.51 -18.16
N THR A 359 -34.07 19.58 -17.72
CA THR A 359 -35.33 20.03 -18.33
C THR A 359 -35.13 20.69 -19.69
N ARG A 360 -33.90 21.12 -19.99
CA ARG A 360 -33.53 21.79 -21.26
C ARG A 360 -32.95 20.84 -22.31
N LEU A 361 -32.79 19.56 -21.97
CA LEU A 361 -32.21 18.57 -22.88
C LEU A 361 -33.32 17.82 -23.60
N LYS A 362 -33.35 17.93 -24.93
CA LYS A 362 -34.05 16.98 -25.81
C LYS A 362 -32.99 16.08 -26.44
N LEU A 363 -33.17 14.77 -26.34
CA LEU A 363 -32.26 13.75 -26.88
C LEU A 363 -32.55 13.49 -28.35
#